data_AF-A0A8B9X1J4-F1
#
_entry.id   AF-A0A8B9X1J4-F1
#
_cell.length_a   1.000
_cell.length_b   1.000
_cell.length_c   1.000
_cell.angle_alpha   90.00
_cell.angle_beta   90.00
_cell.angle_gamma   90.00
#
_symmetry.space_group_name_H-M   'P 1'
#
loop_
_entity.id
_entity.type
_entity.pdbx_description
1 polymer ?
#
loop_
_entity_poly.entity_id
_entity_poly.type
_entity_poly.pdbx_seq_one_letter_code
_entity_poly.pdbx_strand_id
1 'polypeptide(L)'
;MGAFLDKPKMEKHNAQGQGNGLRYGLSSMQGWRVEMEDAHTAVIGLPSGLETWSFFAVYDGHAGSQVAKYCCEHLLDHITNNQDFKGSAGAPSVENVKNGIRTGFLEIDEHMRVMSEKKHGADRSGSTAVGVLISPQHTYFINCGDSRGLLCRNRKVYFFTQDHKPSNPLEKERIQNAGGSVMIQRVNGSLAVSRALGDFDYKCVHGKGPTEQLVSPEPEVHDIERSEEDDQFIILACDGIWDVMGNEELCDFVRSRLEVTDDLEKVCNEVVDTCLYKGSRDNMSVILICFPNAPKVSPEAVKKEEELDKYLESRVEEIIKKQGEGVPDLVHVMRTLASENIPSLPPGGELASKRNVIEAVYNRLNPYKNDDTVSNILAPLLSLPFHSKCISLLPIFAELFIAPILLHTPLIDCSKLCLYHSPSA
;
A
#
# COMPACT_ATOMS: atom_id res chain seq x y z
N MET A 1 -6.33 17.58 -7.48
CA MET A 1 -4.91 17.19 -7.58
C MET A 1 -4.17 18.02 -6.57
N GLY A 2 -3.66 17.40 -5.50
CA GLY A 2 -2.86 18.10 -4.51
C GLY A 2 -1.60 18.67 -5.15
N ALA A 3 -1.13 19.80 -4.65
CA ALA A 3 0.14 20.37 -5.07
C ALA A 3 1.29 19.42 -4.68
N PHE A 4 2.23 19.22 -5.61
CA PHE A 4 3.50 18.57 -5.33
C PHE A 4 4.53 19.66 -4.99
N LEU A 5 5.46 19.34 -4.11
CA LEU A 5 6.64 20.17 -3.83
C LEU A 5 7.64 20.11 -5.00
N ASP A 6 8.51 21.12 -5.08
CA ASP A 6 9.62 21.16 -6.05
C ASP A 6 10.68 20.09 -5.76
N LYS A 7 10.89 19.78 -4.47
CA LYS A 7 11.75 18.69 -3.97
C LYS A 7 11.01 17.95 -2.86
N PRO A 8 11.15 16.61 -2.74
CA PRO A 8 10.49 15.87 -1.69
C PRO A 8 11.10 16.21 -0.32
N LYS A 9 10.26 16.30 0.72
CA LYS A 9 10.74 16.37 2.10
C LYS A 9 11.11 14.97 2.58
N MET A 10 12.41 14.72 2.71
CA MET A 10 12.96 13.41 3.05
C MET A 10 13.16 13.18 4.57
N GLU A 11 12.78 14.14 5.41
CA GLU A 11 12.86 14.01 6.87
C GLU A 11 12.02 12.81 7.35
N LYS A 12 12.63 11.99 8.22
CA LYS A 12 12.03 10.78 8.78
C LYS A 12 11.60 11.01 10.21
N HIS A 13 10.35 10.69 10.53
CA HIS A 13 9.87 10.61 11.89
C HIS A 13 9.82 9.15 12.30
N ASN A 14 10.75 8.76 13.17
CA ASN A 14 10.91 7.39 13.62
C ASN A 14 10.46 7.21 15.07
N ALA A 15 10.06 5.99 15.38
CA ALA A 15 9.89 5.52 16.75
C ALA A 15 10.14 4.01 16.80
N GLN A 16 10.54 3.52 17.97
CA GLN A 16 10.74 2.10 18.23
C GLN A 16 10.40 1.75 19.67
N GLY A 17 10.16 0.46 19.90
CA GLY A 17 9.92 -0.05 21.23
C GLY A 17 9.91 -1.57 21.29
N GLN A 18 9.82 -2.09 22.51
CA GLN A 18 9.82 -3.52 22.76
C GLN A 18 9.02 -3.88 24.02
N GLY A 19 8.49 -5.09 24.06
CA GLY A 19 7.73 -5.66 25.18
C GLY A 19 6.76 -6.72 24.68
N ASN A 20 6.19 -7.52 25.58
CA ASN A 20 5.29 -8.65 25.25
C ASN A 20 5.88 -9.65 24.22
N GLY A 21 7.21 -9.78 24.18
CA GLY A 21 7.93 -10.60 23.19
C GLY A 21 8.05 -9.96 21.80
N LEU A 22 7.57 -8.73 21.63
CA LEU A 22 7.59 -7.99 20.37
C LEU A 22 8.69 -6.92 20.38
N ARG A 23 9.18 -6.61 19.19
CA ARG A 23 9.97 -5.40 18.90
C ARG A 23 9.29 -4.69 17.73
N TYR A 24 9.28 -3.36 17.71
CA TYR A 24 8.82 -2.62 16.55
C TYR A 24 9.74 -1.45 16.23
N GLY A 25 9.74 -1.08 14.96
CA GLY A 25 10.21 0.21 14.46
C GLY A 25 9.18 0.76 13.49
N LEU A 26 9.14 2.08 13.34
CA LEU A 26 8.31 2.74 12.35
C LEU A 26 9.04 3.92 11.73
N SER A 27 8.60 4.30 10.54
CA SER A 27 9.06 5.50 9.84
C SER A 27 7.89 6.14 9.12
N SER A 28 7.80 7.47 9.21
CA SER A 28 6.89 8.27 8.40
C SER A 28 7.59 9.45 7.73
N MET A 29 7.23 9.73 6.49
CA MET A 29 7.85 10.74 5.64
C MET A 29 6.83 11.42 4.75
N GLN A 30 6.91 12.76 4.68
CA GLN A 30 5.99 13.56 3.87
C GLN A 30 6.18 13.35 2.36
N GLY A 31 7.43 13.19 1.89
CA GLY A 31 7.70 12.93 0.48
C GLY A 31 7.36 14.14 -0.40
N TRP A 32 6.68 13.89 -1.53
CA TRP A 32 6.40 14.92 -2.55
C TRP A 32 5.16 15.76 -2.27
N ARG A 33 4.32 15.38 -1.31
CA ARG A 33 3.08 16.10 -1.00
C ARG A 33 3.40 17.40 -0.26
N VAL A 34 2.56 18.42 -0.42
CA VAL A 34 2.69 19.69 0.32
C VAL A 34 2.39 19.52 1.82
N GLU A 35 1.46 18.63 2.15
CA GLU A 35 1.05 18.33 3.53
C GLU A 35 1.44 16.90 3.93
N MET A 36 1.55 16.67 5.24
CA MET A 36 1.67 15.33 5.84
C MET A 36 0.35 15.01 6.54
N GLU A 37 -0.43 14.11 5.95
CA GLU A 37 -1.78 13.77 6.40
C GLU A 37 -1.84 12.42 7.14
N ASP A 38 -0.80 11.58 7.02
CA ASP A 38 -0.69 10.31 7.76
C ASP A 38 -0.55 10.50 9.28
N ALA A 39 -1.02 9.50 10.03
CA ALA A 39 -0.79 9.32 11.45
C ALA A 39 -0.55 7.84 11.79
N HIS A 40 -0.16 7.54 13.03
CA HIS A 40 0.04 6.15 13.49
C HIS A 40 -0.18 5.98 14.99
N THR A 41 -0.52 4.75 15.41
CA THR A 41 -0.54 4.32 16.82
C THR A 41 0.45 3.17 16.96
N ALA A 42 1.28 3.18 18.01
CA ALA A 42 2.14 2.07 18.37
C ALA A 42 2.22 1.94 19.89
N VAL A 43 1.57 0.92 20.44
CA VAL A 43 1.49 0.70 21.90
C VAL A 43 1.67 -0.77 22.24
N ILE A 44 2.55 -1.02 23.22
CA ILE A 44 2.75 -2.32 23.84
C ILE A 44 2.31 -2.22 25.29
N GLY A 45 1.39 -3.10 25.70
CA GLY A 45 0.76 -3.06 27.01
C GLY A 45 -0.44 -2.14 27.01
N LEU A 46 -1.63 -2.72 26.83
CA LEU A 46 -2.89 -1.97 26.85
C LEU A 46 -3.41 -1.83 28.30
N PRO A 47 -4.18 -0.77 28.61
CA PRO A 47 -4.75 -0.58 29.94
C PRO A 47 -5.85 -1.62 30.26
N SER A 48 -6.37 -1.56 31.49
CA SER A 48 -7.60 -2.26 31.91
C SER A 48 -7.53 -3.80 31.87
N GLY A 49 -6.40 -4.40 32.28
CA GLY A 49 -6.23 -5.85 32.31
C GLY A 49 -5.77 -6.47 30.99
N LEU A 50 -5.36 -5.64 30.03
CA LEU A 50 -4.87 -6.03 28.71
C LEU A 50 -3.37 -5.75 28.57
N GLU A 51 -2.61 -5.80 29.67
CA GLU A 51 -1.18 -5.43 29.68
C GLU A 51 -0.34 -6.38 28.81
N THR A 52 -0.84 -7.58 28.53
CA THR A 52 -0.23 -8.56 27.62
C THR A 52 -0.60 -8.38 26.15
N TRP A 53 -1.40 -7.36 25.84
CA TRP A 53 -1.83 -7.02 24.48
C TRP A 53 -1.01 -5.88 23.90
N SER A 54 -1.01 -5.74 22.59
CA SER A 54 -0.36 -4.65 21.87
C SER A 54 -1.22 -4.21 20.70
N PHE A 55 -1.14 -2.93 20.33
CA PHE A 55 -1.90 -2.38 19.22
C PHE A 55 -1.02 -1.49 18.35
N PHE A 56 -1.10 -1.70 17.05
CA PHE A 56 -0.36 -0.93 16.04
C PHE A 56 -1.31 -0.58 14.91
N ALA A 57 -1.25 0.66 14.42
CA ALA A 57 -2.08 1.11 13.31
C ALA A 57 -1.42 2.24 12.50
N VAL A 58 -1.67 2.24 11.20
CA VAL A 58 -1.38 3.34 10.27
C VAL A 58 -2.70 3.93 9.80
N TYR A 59 -2.76 5.25 9.74
CA TYR A 59 -3.91 6.02 9.30
C TYR A 59 -3.46 6.92 8.17
N ASP A 60 -3.96 6.68 6.96
CA ASP A 60 -3.73 7.55 5.80
C ASP A 60 -4.86 8.58 5.76
N GLY A 61 -4.52 9.86 5.94
CA GLY A 61 -5.48 10.95 5.98
C GLY A 61 -5.65 11.59 4.61
N HIS A 62 -6.86 12.03 4.29
CA HIS A 62 -7.12 12.76 3.05
C HIS A 62 -8.01 13.97 3.28
N ALA A 63 -7.77 15.03 2.51
CA ALA A 63 -8.49 16.31 2.61
C ALA A 63 -8.41 16.97 4.00
N GLY A 64 -7.26 16.81 4.67
CA GLY A 64 -6.95 17.23 6.02
C GLY A 64 -6.44 16.07 6.88
N SER A 65 -5.75 16.40 7.99
CA SER A 65 -5.18 15.41 8.92
C SER A 65 -6.00 15.21 10.19
N GLN A 66 -7.17 15.85 10.32
CA GLN A 66 -7.91 15.90 11.59
C GLN A 66 -8.47 14.53 11.98
N VAL A 67 -9.10 13.82 11.04
CA VAL A 67 -9.63 12.48 11.30
C VAL A 67 -8.50 11.50 11.61
N ALA A 68 -7.42 11.49 10.81
CA ALA A 68 -6.27 10.61 11.04
C ALA A 68 -5.65 10.81 12.44
N LYS A 69 -5.40 12.07 12.83
CA LYS A 69 -4.87 12.42 14.16
C LYS A 69 -5.81 12.03 15.30
N TYR A 70 -7.11 12.28 15.13
CA TYR A 70 -8.07 11.88 16.16
C TYR A 70 -8.11 10.36 16.33
N CYS A 71 -8.09 9.62 15.22
CA CYS A 71 -8.06 8.15 15.24
C CYS A 71 -6.80 7.61 15.90
N CYS A 72 -5.63 8.18 15.59
CA CYS A 72 -4.37 7.68 16.15
C CYS A 72 -4.26 7.81 17.67
N GLU A 73 -4.98 8.77 18.25
CA GLU A 73 -5.04 9.01 19.68
C GLU A 73 -6.18 8.23 20.37
N HIS A 74 -7.32 8.02 19.71
CA HIS A 74 -8.56 7.59 20.39
C HIS A 74 -9.21 6.31 19.87
N LEU A 75 -8.81 5.78 18.70
CA LEU A 75 -9.47 4.59 18.12
C LEU A 75 -9.38 3.39 19.05
N LEU A 76 -8.19 3.14 19.61
CA LEU A 76 -7.97 2.03 20.53
C LEU A 76 -8.90 2.07 21.75
N ASP A 77 -9.14 3.26 22.31
CA ASP A 77 -10.01 3.43 23.46
C ASP A 77 -11.47 3.17 23.09
N HIS A 78 -11.93 3.60 21.91
CA HIS A 78 -13.27 3.30 21.42
C HIS A 78 -13.45 1.79 21.17
N ILE A 79 -12.41 1.10 20.68
CA ILE A 79 -12.42 -0.35 20.49
C ILE A 79 -12.50 -1.08 21.83
N THR A 80 -11.69 -0.71 22.82
CA THR A 80 -11.53 -1.51 24.04
C THR A 80 -12.52 -1.15 25.14
N ASN A 81 -13.10 0.05 25.13
CA ASN A 81 -14.00 0.52 26.18
C ASN A 81 -15.49 0.26 25.92
N ASN A 82 -15.88 -0.20 24.73
CA ASN A 82 -17.27 -0.54 24.44
C ASN A 82 -17.67 -1.91 25.03
N GLN A 83 -18.98 -2.13 25.12
CA GLN A 83 -19.56 -3.32 25.75
C GLN A 83 -19.31 -4.60 24.95
N ASP A 84 -19.22 -4.51 23.63
CA ASP A 84 -19.05 -5.68 22.76
C ASP A 84 -17.64 -6.27 22.91
N PHE A 85 -16.63 -5.41 23.07
CA PHE A 85 -15.26 -5.80 23.39
C PHE A 85 -15.15 -6.41 24.78
N LYS A 86 -15.71 -5.74 25.79
CA LYS A 86 -15.63 -6.19 27.19
C LYS A 86 -16.33 -7.53 27.40
N GLY A 87 -17.42 -7.79 26.67
CA GLY A 87 -18.24 -8.96 26.84
C GLY A 87 -18.85 -9.06 28.25
N SER A 88 -19.33 -10.25 28.60
CA SER A 88 -20.06 -10.49 29.86
C SER A 88 -19.22 -11.11 30.99
N ALA A 89 -18.02 -11.64 30.72
CA ALA A 89 -17.11 -12.15 31.75
C ALA A 89 -15.70 -12.49 31.20
N GLY A 90 -14.65 -12.21 31.99
CA GLY A 90 -13.29 -12.72 31.77
C GLY A 90 -12.51 -12.05 30.65
N ALA A 91 -11.56 -12.78 30.05
CA ALA A 91 -10.83 -12.33 28.87
C ALA A 91 -11.75 -12.34 27.64
N PRO A 92 -11.62 -11.38 26.72
CA PRO A 92 -12.52 -11.26 25.58
C PRO A 92 -12.36 -12.47 24.63
N SER A 93 -13.49 -13.02 24.18
CA SER A 93 -13.50 -14.04 23.12
C SER A 93 -13.14 -13.42 21.76
N VAL A 94 -12.80 -14.25 20.76
CA VAL A 94 -12.57 -13.81 19.38
C VAL A 94 -13.74 -12.96 18.87
N GLU A 95 -14.97 -13.38 19.16
CA GLU A 95 -16.17 -12.67 18.73
C GLU A 95 -16.36 -11.33 19.46
N ASN A 96 -16.00 -11.27 20.75
CA ASN A 96 -15.98 -10.00 21.49
C ASN A 96 -14.97 -9.02 20.88
N VAL A 97 -13.79 -9.50 20.51
CA VAL A 97 -12.77 -8.66 19.89
C VAL A 97 -13.26 -8.15 18.53
N LYS A 98 -13.78 -9.02 17.66
CA LYS A 98 -14.29 -8.63 16.34
C LYS A 98 -15.43 -7.62 16.43
N ASN A 99 -16.43 -7.90 17.27
CA ASN A 99 -17.56 -7.00 17.46
C ASN A 99 -17.14 -5.69 18.14
N GLY A 100 -16.25 -5.78 19.13
CA GLY A 100 -15.68 -4.62 19.80
C GLY A 100 -14.90 -3.69 18.86
N ILE A 101 -14.14 -4.25 17.92
CA ILE A 101 -13.47 -3.48 16.87
C ILE A 101 -14.51 -2.81 15.97
N ARG A 102 -15.48 -3.58 15.46
CA ARG A 102 -16.55 -3.03 14.61
C ARG A 102 -17.29 -1.89 15.31
N THR A 103 -17.75 -2.10 16.54
CA THR A 103 -18.46 -1.10 17.35
C THR A 103 -17.58 0.12 17.60
N GLY A 104 -16.31 -0.07 17.96
CA GLY A 104 -15.37 1.04 18.16
C GLY A 104 -15.21 1.94 16.93
N PHE A 105 -15.16 1.37 15.72
CA PHE A 105 -15.12 2.13 14.47
C PHE A 105 -16.42 2.90 14.20
N LEU A 106 -17.59 2.29 14.43
CA LEU A 106 -18.87 2.97 14.25
C LEU A 106 -19.06 4.10 15.27
N GLU A 107 -18.69 3.85 16.53
CA GLU A 107 -18.81 4.82 17.62
C GLU A 107 -17.86 6.00 17.44
N ILE A 108 -16.59 5.78 17.06
CA ILE A 108 -15.65 6.89 16.84
C ILE A 108 -16.04 7.74 15.62
N ASP A 109 -16.57 7.12 14.55
CA ASP A 109 -17.04 7.85 13.37
C ASP A 109 -18.21 8.78 13.72
N GLU A 110 -19.20 8.26 14.46
CA GLU A 110 -20.33 9.06 14.94
C GLU A 110 -19.88 10.12 15.95
N HIS A 111 -18.96 9.78 16.85
CA HIS A 111 -18.42 10.74 17.81
C HIS A 111 -17.76 11.94 17.10
N MET A 112 -16.93 11.67 16.08
CA MET A 112 -16.31 12.71 15.26
C MET A 112 -17.34 13.53 14.48
N ARG A 113 -18.40 12.90 13.94
CA ARG A 113 -19.49 13.61 13.25
C ARG A 113 -20.14 14.63 14.18
N VAL A 114 -20.59 14.19 15.35
CA VAL A 114 -21.26 15.05 16.35
C VAL A 114 -20.34 16.18 16.82
N MET A 115 -19.04 15.92 16.98
CA MET A 115 -18.06 16.96 17.32
C MET A 115 -17.90 17.99 16.19
N SER A 116 -17.84 17.54 14.94
CA SER A 116 -17.71 18.42 13.77
C SER A 116 -18.92 19.32 13.59
N GLU A 117 -20.14 18.77 13.72
CA GLU A 117 -21.39 19.54 13.66
C GLU A 117 -21.47 20.62 14.74
N LYS A 118 -21.12 20.29 15.99
CA LYS A 118 -21.12 21.25 17.11
C LYS A 118 -20.15 22.40 16.92
N LYS A 119 -18.97 22.11 16.37
CA LYS A 119 -17.89 23.09 16.18
C LYS A 119 -17.99 23.85 14.84
N HIS A 120 -19.00 23.57 14.01
CA HIS A 120 -19.08 24.07 12.64
C HIS A 120 -17.77 23.83 11.87
N GLY A 121 -17.23 22.61 11.99
CA GLY A 121 -15.95 22.23 11.41
C GLY A 121 -15.91 22.48 9.91
N ALA A 122 -14.92 23.25 9.45
CA ALA A 122 -14.67 23.48 8.02
C ALA A 122 -13.95 22.29 7.36
N ASP A 123 -13.42 21.37 8.17
CA ASP A 123 -12.67 20.21 7.74
C ASP A 123 -13.59 19.10 7.24
N ARG A 124 -13.27 18.59 6.05
CA ARG A 124 -13.96 17.49 5.39
C ARG A 124 -13.05 16.29 5.24
N SER A 125 -12.08 16.14 6.14
CA SER A 125 -11.12 15.05 6.06
C SER A 125 -11.78 13.70 6.28
N GLY A 126 -11.13 12.68 5.75
CA GLY A 126 -11.35 11.30 6.11
C GLY A 126 -10.01 10.63 6.39
N SER A 127 -10.07 9.39 6.86
CA SER A 127 -8.87 8.59 7.01
C SER A 127 -9.16 7.11 6.86
N THR A 128 -8.22 6.42 6.22
CA THR A 128 -8.13 4.96 6.31
C THR A 128 -7.61 4.53 7.68
N ALA A 129 -7.75 3.26 8.01
CA ALA A 129 -7.08 2.66 9.15
C ALA A 129 -6.72 1.21 8.82
N VAL A 130 -5.44 0.88 8.92
CA VAL A 130 -4.97 -0.50 8.93
C VAL A 130 -4.19 -0.76 10.19
N GLY A 131 -4.44 -1.89 10.85
CA GLY A 131 -3.81 -2.17 12.14
C GLY A 131 -3.84 -3.62 12.53
N VAL A 132 -3.14 -3.91 13.62
CA VAL A 132 -3.20 -5.19 14.32
C VAL A 132 -3.44 -4.97 15.81
N LEU A 133 -4.37 -5.74 16.36
CA LEU A 133 -4.49 -5.95 17.80
C LEU A 133 -3.89 -7.32 18.10
N ILE A 134 -2.82 -7.37 18.88
CA ILE A 134 -2.06 -8.58 19.17
C ILE A 134 -2.34 -8.96 20.63
N SER A 135 -2.98 -10.10 20.82
CA SER A 135 -3.16 -10.75 22.12
C SER A 135 -2.08 -11.82 22.33
N PRO A 136 -2.00 -12.47 23.51
CA PRO A 136 -1.06 -13.58 23.72
C PRO A 136 -1.20 -14.72 22.70
N GLN A 137 -2.39 -14.96 22.16
CA GLN A 137 -2.68 -16.13 21.31
C GLN A 137 -3.11 -15.79 19.89
N HIS A 138 -3.52 -14.55 19.62
CA HIS A 138 -4.10 -14.14 18.33
C HIS A 138 -3.54 -12.82 17.86
N THR A 139 -3.41 -12.68 16.55
CA THR A 139 -3.23 -11.42 15.84
C THR A 139 -4.53 -11.12 15.10
N TYR A 140 -5.18 -10.02 15.45
CA TYR A 140 -6.38 -9.53 14.79
C TYR A 140 -5.97 -8.43 13.81
N PHE A 141 -5.97 -8.74 12.52
CA PHE A 141 -5.81 -7.73 11.47
C PHE A 141 -7.10 -6.96 11.28
N ILE A 142 -6.97 -5.64 11.16
CA ILE A 142 -8.07 -4.68 11.05
C ILE A 142 -7.81 -3.81 9.84
N ASN A 143 -8.76 -3.71 8.91
CA ASN A 143 -8.65 -2.84 7.76
C ASN A 143 -9.93 -2.05 7.48
N CYS A 144 -9.79 -0.75 7.19
CA CYS A 144 -10.84 0.13 6.72
C CYS A 144 -10.22 1.15 5.76
N GLY A 145 -10.35 0.91 4.46
CA GLY A 145 -9.66 1.68 3.41
C GLY A 145 -8.63 0.85 2.63
N ASP A 146 -7.67 1.53 2.02
CA ASP A 146 -6.67 0.97 1.09
C ASP A 146 -5.22 1.09 1.56
N SER A 147 -4.99 1.53 2.81
CA SER A 147 -3.82 1.07 3.56
C SER A 147 -3.84 -0.46 3.68
N ARG A 148 -2.67 -1.08 3.84
CA ARG A 148 -2.55 -2.55 3.86
C ARG A 148 -1.60 -3.04 4.95
N GLY A 149 -1.97 -4.17 5.53
CA GLY A 149 -1.17 -4.91 6.49
C GLY A 149 -0.91 -6.33 6.00
N LEU A 150 0.27 -6.88 6.29
CA LEU A 150 0.59 -8.28 6.01
C LEU A 150 1.36 -8.95 7.15
N LEU A 151 1.20 -10.27 7.27
CA LEU A 151 1.96 -11.16 8.15
C LEU A 151 2.92 -12.01 7.32
N CYS A 152 4.19 -11.98 7.69
CA CYS A 152 5.19 -12.95 7.26
C CYS A 152 5.29 -14.08 8.28
N ARG A 153 5.04 -15.31 7.83
CA ARG A 153 5.17 -16.55 8.60
C ARG A 153 5.96 -17.56 7.78
N ASN A 154 6.98 -18.18 8.37
CA ASN A 154 7.86 -19.13 7.68
C ASN A 154 8.36 -18.61 6.31
N ARG A 155 8.88 -17.37 6.31
CA ARG A 155 9.46 -16.65 5.17
C ARG A 155 8.51 -16.39 3.99
N LYS A 156 7.19 -16.45 4.20
CA LYS A 156 6.17 -16.23 3.16
C LYS A 156 5.12 -15.26 3.65
N VAL A 157 4.49 -14.53 2.71
CA VAL A 157 3.25 -13.81 3.00
C VAL A 157 2.17 -14.83 3.36
N TYR A 158 1.80 -14.87 4.64
CA TYR A 158 0.79 -15.79 5.17
C TYR A 158 -0.61 -15.20 5.06
N PHE A 159 -0.72 -13.91 5.37
CA PHE A 159 -1.96 -13.15 5.31
C PHE A 159 -1.66 -11.71 4.89
N PHE A 160 -2.60 -11.09 4.21
CA PHE A 160 -2.64 -9.65 3.99
C PHE A 160 -4.09 -9.17 3.93
N THR A 161 -4.34 -7.93 4.36
CA THR A 161 -5.67 -7.31 4.30
C THR A 161 -6.07 -7.02 2.86
N GLN A 162 -7.37 -7.09 2.54
CA GLN A 162 -7.88 -6.70 1.22
C GLN A 162 -8.20 -5.21 1.20
N ASP A 163 -7.68 -4.49 0.21
CA ASP A 163 -7.93 -3.05 0.05
C ASP A 163 -9.39 -2.79 -0.31
N HIS A 164 -9.99 -1.79 0.36
CA HIS A 164 -11.35 -1.36 0.12
C HIS A 164 -11.43 -0.33 -1.01
N LYS A 165 -11.40 -0.83 -2.25
CA LYS A 165 -11.50 0.00 -3.46
C LYS A 165 -12.95 0.09 -3.93
N PRO A 166 -13.43 1.26 -4.43
CA PRO A 166 -14.79 1.44 -4.93
C PRO A 166 -15.22 0.46 -6.03
N SER A 167 -14.27 -0.06 -6.82
CA SER A 167 -14.58 -1.02 -7.89
C SER A 167 -14.79 -2.46 -7.41
N ASN A 168 -14.47 -2.77 -6.15
CA ASN A 168 -14.71 -4.10 -5.59
C ASN A 168 -16.22 -4.41 -5.62
N PRO A 169 -16.64 -5.66 -5.92
CA PRO A 169 -18.05 -5.97 -6.19
C PRO A 169 -19.02 -5.53 -5.09
N LEU A 170 -18.75 -5.88 -3.83
CA LEU A 170 -19.63 -5.54 -2.69
C LEU A 170 -19.58 -4.05 -2.35
N GLU A 171 -18.43 -3.40 -2.53
CA GLU A 171 -18.28 -1.96 -2.32
C GLU A 171 -19.08 -1.18 -3.35
N LYS A 172 -18.96 -1.56 -4.62
CA LYS A 172 -19.71 -0.98 -5.73
C LYS A 172 -21.20 -1.17 -5.56
N GLU A 173 -21.64 -2.36 -5.16
CA GLU A 173 -23.05 -2.66 -4.89
C GLU A 173 -23.61 -1.73 -3.80
N ARG A 174 -22.93 -1.61 -2.66
CA ARG A 174 -23.33 -0.68 -1.59
C ARG A 174 -23.39 0.76 -2.10
N ILE A 175 -22.38 1.24 -2.83
CA ILE A 175 -22.34 2.60 -3.39
C ILE A 175 -23.54 2.85 -4.31
N GLN A 176 -23.87 1.89 -5.18
CA GLN A 176 -25.01 1.99 -6.09
C GLN A 176 -26.35 1.96 -5.33
N ASN A 177 -26.49 1.08 -4.34
CA ASN A 177 -27.67 0.98 -3.49
C ASN A 177 -27.87 2.23 -2.62
N ALA A 178 -26.80 2.98 -2.33
CA ALA A 178 -26.84 4.29 -1.67
C ALA A 178 -27.09 5.46 -2.64
N GLY A 179 -27.39 5.18 -3.91
CA GLY A 179 -27.71 6.19 -4.93
C GLY A 179 -26.50 6.84 -5.60
N GLY A 180 -25.30 6.35 -5.33
CA GLY A 180 -24.06 6.81 -5.96
C GLY A 180 -23.67 6.01 -7.19
N SER A 181 -22.47 6.29 -7.69
CA SER A 181 -21.86 5.59 -8.82
C SER A 181 -20.37 5.41 -8.60
N VAL A 182 -19.78 4.44 -9.30
CA VAL A 182 -18.33 4.25 -9.36
C VAL A 182 -17.85 4.63 -10.73
N MET A 183 -17.13 5.76 -10.82
CA MET A 183 -16.55 6.26 -12.06
C MET A 183 -15.06 5.93 -12.06
N ILE A 184 -14.65 5.03 -12.96
CA ILE A 184 -13.30 4.44 -13.00
C ILE A 184 -13.02 3.67 -11.70
N GLN A 185 -12.40 4.33 -10.72
CA GLN A 185 -12.01 3.76 -9.43
C GLN A 185 -12.46 4.66 -8.26
N ARG A 186 -13.38 5.61 -8.52
CA ARG A 186 -13.75 6.65 -7.55
C ARG A 186 -15.25 6.72 -7.31
N VAL A 187 -15.64 6.89 -6.04
CA VAL A 187 -17.02 7.17 -5.63
C VAL A 187 -17.44 8.52 -6.20
N ASN A 188 -18.46 8.52 -7.06
CA ASN A 188 -18.96 9.69 -7.79
C ASN A 188 -17.85 10.49 -8.53
N GLY A 189 -16.79 9.81 -8.95
CA GLY A 189 -15.64 10.43 -9.63
C GLY A 189 -14.65 11.17 -8.71
N SER A 190 -14.89 11.19 -7.40
CA SER A 190 -14.11 11.98 -6.44
C SER A 190 -13.21 11.13 -5.55
N LEU A 191 -13.77 10.30 -4.67
CA LEU A 191 -13.02 9.62 -3.60
C LEU A 191 -12.52 8.25 -4.06
N ALA A 192 -11.23 7.94 -3.88
CA ALA A 192 -10.60 6.70 -4.36
C ALA A 192 -10.73 5.51 -3.40
N VAL A 193 -11.24 5.75 -2.19
CA VAL A 193 -11.52 4.72 -1.18
C VAL A 193 -13.02 4.50 -1.06
N SER A 194 -13.43 3.26 -0.78
CA SER A 194 -14.83 2.94 -0.50
C SER A 194 -15.15 2.92 1.00
N ARG A 195 -14.13 2.75 1.84
CA ARG A 195 -14.26 2.73 3.30
C ARG A 195 -13.26 3.68 3.93
N ALA A 196 -13.73 4.42 4.93
CA ALA A 196 -12.95 5.38 5.70
C ALA A 196 -13.74 5.84 6.93
N LEU A 197 -13.02 6.26 7.96
CA LEU A 197 -13.55 7.14 9.01
C LEU A 197 -13.60 8.58 8.50
N GLY A 198 -14.51 9.40 9.01
CA GLY A 198 -14.73 10.76 8.49
C GLY A 198 -15.56 10.78 7.20
N ASP A 199 -15.19 11.62 6.22
CA ASP A 199 -15.89 11.73 4.92
C ASP A 199 -17.41 11.92 5.06
N PHE A 200 -17.85 12.72 6.04
CA PHE A 200 -19.26 12.75 6.45
C PHE A 200 -20.22 13.17 5.32
N ASP A 201 -19.75 13.93 4.33
CA ASP A 201 -20.52 14.30 3.14
C ASP A 201 -20.98 13.06 2.33
N TYR A 202 -20.22 11.97 2.38
CA TYR A 202 -20.54 10.69 1.75
C TYR A 202 -21.40 9.77 2.63
N LYS A 203 -21.79 10.25 3.81
CA LYS A 203 -22.50 9.49 4.84
C LYS A 203 -23.82 10.17 5.25
N CYS A 204 -24.49 10.79 4.28
CA CYS A 204 -25.72 11.55 4.46
C CYS A 204 -26.91 10.99 3.66
N VAL A 205 -26.85 9.73 3.23
CA VAL A 205 -27.93 9.09 2.47
C VAL A 205 -29.07 8.71 3.42
N HIS A 206 -30.21 9.39 3.28
CA HIS A 206 -31.40 9.10 4.08
C HIS A 206 -31.93 7.68 3.82
N GLY A 207 -32.37 7.01 4.87
CA GLY A 207 -32.92 5.64 4.80
C GLY A 207 -31.87 4.55 4.68
N LYS A 208 -30.58 4.87 4.82
CA LYS A 208 -29.46 3.91 4.87
C LYS A 208 -28.80 3.94 6.24
N GLY A 209 -28.47 2.77 6.77
CA GLY A 209 -27.68 2.65 8.00
C GLY A 209 -26.24 3.16 7.83
N PRO A 210 -25.46 3.27 8.91
CA PRO A 210 -24.09 3.80 8.86
C PRO A 210 -23.15 3.04 7.90
N THR A 211 -23.33 1.72 7.78
CA THR A 211 -22.49 0.86 6.94
C THR A 211 -23.01 0.71 5.50
N GLU A 212 -24.18 1.30 5.22
CA GLU A 212 -24.85 1.25 3.91
C GLU A 212 -24.74 2.60 3.16
N GLN A 213 -23.91 3.51 3.65
CA GLN A 213 -23.63 4.82 3.05
C GLN A 213 -22.77 4.71 1.78
N LEU A 214 -22.44 5.83 1.13
CA LEU A 214 -21.51 5.85 -0.01
C LEU A 214 -20.08 5.51 0.42
N VAL A 215 -19.68 5.93 1.62
CA VAL A 215 -18.42 5.54 2.28
C VAL A 215 -18.74 4.86 3.61
N SER A 216 -18.21 3.66 3.85
CA SER A 216 -18.54 2.88 5.04
C SER A 216 -17.42 3.02 6.08
N PRO A 217 -17.72 3.25 7.36
CA PRO A 217 -16.74 3.18 8.45
C PRO A 217 -16.50 1.73 8.94
N GLU A 218 -17.22 0.73 8.41
CA GLU A 218 -17.15 -0.65 8.90
C GLU A 218 -15.81 -1.32 8.57
N PRO A 219 -15.03 -1.74 9.58
CA PRO A 219 -13.76 -2.42 9.36
C PRO A 219 -13.99 -3.88 8.99
N GLU A 220 -13.04 -4.43 8.23
CA GLU A 220 -12.87 -5.87 8.08
C GLU A 220 -11.87 -6.38 9.14
N VAL A 221 -12.23 -7.46 9.83
CA VAL A 221 -11.41 -8.02 10.93
C VAL A 221 -11.15 -9.50 10.72
N HIS A 222 -9.87 -9.87 10.67
CA HIS A 222 -9.41 -11.26 10.54
C HIS A 222 -8.62 -11.67 11.78
N ASP A 223 -9.06 -12.74 12.43
CA ASP A 223 -8.30 -13.38 13.50
C ASP A 223 -7.34 -14.41 12.93
N ILE A 224 -6.11 -14.40 13.43
CA ILE A 224 -5.09 -15.38 13.10
C ILE A 224 -4.48 -15.88 14.40
N GLU A 225 -4.57 -17.18 14.65
CA GLU A 225 -3.84 -17.80 15.77
C GLU A 225 -2.34 -17.61 15.56
N ARG A 226 -1.66 -17.16 16.63
CA ARG A 226 -0.21 -16.95 16.64
C ARG A 226 0.51 -18.29 16.61
N SER A 227 1.58 -18.36 15.83
CA SER A 227 2.55 -19.45 15.86
C SER A 227 3.86 -18.90 16.39
N GLU A 228 4.18 -19.18 17.65
CA GLU A 228 5.43 -18.72 18.26
C GLU A 228 6.65 -19.15 17.45
N GLU A 229 6.61 -20.36 16.88
CA GLU A 229 7.71 -20.95 16.10
C GLU A 229 7.86 -20.33 14.70
N ASP A 230 6.74 -19.97 14.04
CA ASP A 230 6.76 -19.60 12.63
C ASP A 230 6.55 -18.10 12.36
N ASP A 231 5.92 -17.37 13.29
CA ASP A 231 5.64 -15.93 13.13
C ASP A 231 6.94 -15.14 13.11
N GLN A 232 7.12 -14.34 12.05
CA GLN A 232 8.36 -13.60 11.84
C GLN A 232 8.15 -12.11 12.04
N PHE A 233 7.33 -11.48 11.19
CA PHE A 233 7.07 -10.05 11.30
C PHE A 233 5.75 -9.66 10.63
N ILE A 234 5.23 -8.50 11.02
CA ILE A 234 4.08 -7.83 10.42
C ILE A 234 4.55 -6.50 9.83
N ILE A 235 4.02 -6.15 8.67
CA ILE A 235 4.18 -4.83 8.05
C ILE A 235 2.81 -4.19 7.98
N LEU A 236 2.70 -2.94 8.45
CA LEU A 236 1.55 -2.06 8.22
C LEU A 236 2.04 -0.85 7.45
N ALA A 237 1.38 -0.48 6.35
CA ALA A 237 1.73 0.72 5.61
C ALA A 237 0.54 1.32 4.84
N CYS A 238 0.62 2.62 4.53
CA CYS A 238 -0.30 3.30 3.62
C CYS A 238 -0.02 2.95 2.14
N ASP A 239 -0.91 3.38 1.24
CA ASP A 239 -0.80 3.07 -0.20
C ASP A 239 0.44 3.72 -0.84
N GLY A 240 0.98 4.80 -0.26
CA GLY A 240 2.25 5.39 -0.67
C GLY A 240 3.43 4.41 -0.69
N ILE A 241 3.35 3.28 0.03
CA ILE A 241 4.27 2.14 -0.07
C ILE A 241 3.75 1.10 -1.06
N TRP A 242 2.49 0.68 -0.93
CA TRP A 242 1.91 -0.44 -1.67
C TRP A 242 1.65 -0.17 -3.15
N ASP A 243 1.60 1.10 -3.56
CA ASP A 243 1.47 1.52 -4.96
C ASP A 243 2.71 1.19 -5.80
N VAL A 244 3.86 1.02 -5.15
CA VAL A 244 5.16 0.81 -5.81
C VAL A 244 5.88 -0.46 -5.40
N MET A 245 5.40 -1.17 -4.37
CA MET A 245 5.93 -2.47 -3.96
C MET A 245 4.80 -3.46 -3.66
N GLY A 246 4.85 -4.62 -4.33
CA GLY A 246 3.90 -5.72 -4.08
C GLY A 246 4.15 -6.43 -2.75
N ASN A 247 3.17 -7.22 -2.30
CA ASN A 247 3.23 -7.92 -1.01
C ASN A 247 4.48 -8.79 -0.85
N GLU A 248 4.76 -9.65 -1.84
CA GLU A 248 5.94 -10.52 -1.80
C GLU A 248 7.25 -9.74 -1.96
N GLU A 249 7.27 -8.73 -2.82
CA GLU A 249 8.45 -7.87 -3.00
C GLU A 249 8.85 -7.19 -1.70
N LEU A 250 7.88 -6.60 -0.98
CA LEU A 250 8.15 -5.91 0.28
C LEU A 250 8.50 -6.89 1.40
N CYS A 251 7.83 -8.04 1.47
CA CYS A 251 8.14 -9.10 2.43
C CYS A 251 9.57 -9.62 2.25
N ASP A 252 9.98 -9.90 1.01
CA ASP A 252 11.32 -10.34 0.67
C ASP A 252 12.37 -9.26 0.94
N PHE A 253 12.05 -8.01 0.60
CA PHE A 253 12.93 -6.87 0.85
C PHE A 253 13.18 -6.70 2.36
N VAL A 254 12.12 -6.59 3.18
CA VAL A 254 12.23 -6.45 4.64
C VAL A 254 13.02 -7.61 5.25
N ARG A 255 12.76 -8.85 4.82
CA ARG A 255 13.53 -10.01 5.28
C ARG A 255 15.02 -9.87 4.94
N SER A 256 15.36 -9.42 3.74
CA SER A 256 16.76 -9.18 3.35
C SER A 256 17.44 -8.11 4.21
N ARG A 257 16.69 -7.08 4.64
CA ARG A 257 17.21 -6.01 5.49
C ARG A 257 17.39 -6.47 6.94
N LEU A 258 16.44 -7.26 7.47
CA LEU A 258 16.55 -7.87 8.80
C LEU A 258 17.72 -8.86 8.93
N GLU A 259 18.12 -9.49 7.83
CA GLU A 259 19.33 -10.32 7.78
C GLU A 259 20.63 -9.48 7.80
N VAL A 260 20.56 -8.16 7.60
CA VAL A 260 21.72 -7.24 7.63
C VAL A 260 21.74 -6.38 8.90
N THR A 261 20.58 -5.99 9.43
CA THR A 261 20.49 -5.13 10.62
C THR A 261 19.27 -5.50 11.47
N ASP A 262 19.38 -5.35 12.78
CA ASP A 262 18.29 -5.47 13.73
C ASP A 262 17.69 -4.11 14.15
N ASP A 263 18.18 -3.01 13.59
CA ASP A 263 17.63 -1.67 13.77
C ASP A 263 16.36 -1.51 12.92
N LEU A 264 15.20 -1.59 13.58
CA LEU A 264 13.91 -1.61 12.90
C LEU A 264 13.53 -0.23 12.35
N GLU A 265 14.00 0.87 12.94
CA GLU A 265 13.82 2.21 12.38
C GLU A 265 14.59 2.33 11.07
N LYS A 266 15.84 1.83 11.04
CA LYS A 266 16.65 1.79 9.83
C LYS A 266 15.98 0.98 8.72
N VAL A 267 15.46 -0.22 9.01
CA VAL A 267 14.74 -1.03 8.01
C VAL A 267 13.51 -0.28 7.47
N CYS A 268 12.76 0.40 8.34
CA CYS A 268 11.61 1.21 7.92
C CYS A 268 12.03 2.39 7.03
N ASN A 269 13.13 3.09 7.38
CA ASN A 269 13.67 4.16 6.56
C ASN A 269 14.12 3.66 5.18
N GLU A 270 14.75 2.49 5.12
CA GLU A 270 15.15 1.85 3.87
C GLU A 270 13.93 1.51 3.00
N VAL A 271 12.81 1.05 3.58
CA VAL A 271 11.54 0.82 2.85
C VAL A 271 11.00 2.14 2.27
N VAL A 272 10.89 3.18 3.10
CA VAL A 272 10.34 4.48 2.69
C VAL A 272 11.17 5.11 1.57
N ASP A 273 12.50 5.14 1.71
CA ASP A 273 13.38 5.68 0.68
C ASP A 273 13.31 4.85 -0.61
N THR A 274 13.27 3.53 -0.49
CA THR A 274 13.12 2.63 -1.66
C THR A 274 11.84 2.93 -2.43
N CYS A 275 10.72 3.12 -1.73
CA CYS A 275 9.44 3.44 -2.35
C CYS A 275 9.44 4.83 -3.01
N LEU A 276 10.03 5.83 -2.36
CA LEU A 276 10.26 7.15 -2.95
C LEU A 276 11.05 7.04 -4.26
N TYR A 277 12.11 6.23 -4.27
CA TYR A 277 12.98 6.03 -5.43
C TYR A 277 12.38 5.16 -6.53
N LYS A 278 11.43 4.29 -6.19
CA LYS A 278 10.56 3.59 -7.15
C LYS A 278 9.48 4.50 -7.75
N GLY A 279 9.38 5.75 -7.27
CA GLY A 279 8.52 6.77 -7.86
C GLY A 279 7.25 7.05 -7.08
N SER A 280 7.13 6.57 -5.83
CA SER A 280 6.04 7.01 -4.96
C SER A 280 6.12 8.52 -4.76
N ARG A 281 4.96 9.18 -4.89
CA ARG A 281 4.83 10.64 -4.74
C ARG A 281 3.90 11.02 -3.60
N ASP A 282 3.53 10.07 -2.76
CA ASP A 282 2.63 10.32 -1.65
C ASP A 282 3.35 10.52 -0.32
N ASN A 283 2.57 10.77 0.75
CA ASN A 283 3.01 10.49 2.10
C ASN A 283 3.30 8.98 2.24
N MET A 284 4.22 8.63 3.12
CA MET A 284 4.62 7.24 3.34
C MET A 284 4.79 7.00 4.82
N SER A 285 4.04 6.05 5.35
CA SER A 285 4.16 5.56 6.72
C SER A 285 4.23 4.04 6.73
N VAL A 286 5.17 3.50 7.49
CA VAL A 286 5.33 2.05 7.68
C VAL A 286 5.63 1.73 9.14
N ILE A 287 5.00 0.67 9.65
CA ILE A 287 5.32 0.04 10.95
C ILE A 287 5.77 -1.39 10.68
N LEU A 288 6.93 -1.75 11.23
CA LEU A 288 7.47 -3.10 11.21
C LEU A 288 7.44 -3.67 12.63
N ILE A 289 6.67 -4.75 12.84
CA ILE A 289 6.56 -5.45 14.12
C ILE A 289 7.23 -6.81 13.98
N CYS A 290 8.31 -7.05 14.72
CA CYS A 290 9.04 -8.31 14.74
C CYS A 290 8.63 -9.18 15.94
N PHE A 291 8.33 -10.44 15.66
CA PHE A 291 8.15 -11.51 16.64
C PHE A 291 9.49 -12.10 17.07
N PRO A 292 9.53 -12.97 18.11
CA PRO A 292 10.77 -13.60 18.57
C PRO A 292 11.56 -14.31 17.47
N ASN A 293 10.88 -14.99 16.55
CA ASN A 293 11.46 -15.74 15.43
C ASN A 293 11.57 -14.96 14.11
N ALA A 294 11.54 -13.62 14.17
CA ALA A 294 11.96 -12.77 13.07
C ALA A 294 13.38 -13.15 12.57
N PRO A 295 13.68 -12.98 11.27
CA PRO A 295 15.02 -13.15 10.72
C PRO A 295 16.06 -12.40 11.57
N LYS A 296 17.20 -13.05 11.80
CA LYS A 296 18.31 -12.49 12.57
C LYS A 296 19.41 -12.03 11.62
N VAL A 297 20.20 -11.08 12.10
CA VAL A 297 21.39 -10.62 11.40
C VAL A 297 22.31 -11.81 11.11
N SER A 298 22.63 -11.99 9.83
CA SER A 298 23.51 -13.03 9.32
C SER A 298 24.86 -12.42 8.96
N PRO A 299 25.98 -12.90 9.52
CA PRO A 299 27.32 -12.41 9.15
C PRO A 299 27.61 -12.53 7.65
N GLU A 300 27.03 -13.54 6.99
CA GLU A 300 27.16 -13.72 5.55
C GLU A 300 26.39 -12.65 4.77
N ALA A 301 25.17 -12.31 5.20
CA ALA A 301 24.35 -11.28 4.55
C ALA A 301 24.97 -9.89 4.72
N VAL A 302 25.49 -9.57 5.92
CA VAL A 302 26.24 -8.33 6.17
C VAL A 302 27.45 -8.23 5.25
N LYS A 303 28.24 -9.30 5.14
CA LYS A 303 29.40 -9.33 4.24
C LYS A 303 29.01 -9.14 2.77
N LYS A 304 27.93 -9.79 2.31
CA LYS A 304 27.40 -9.63 0.95
C LYS A 304 26.95 -8.20 0.68
N GLU A 305 26.32 -7.54 1.65
CA GLU A 305 25.91 -6.15 1.55
C GLU A 305 27.14 -5.22 1.42
N GLU A 306 28.17 -5.41 2.24
CA GLU A 306 29.42 -4.64 2.16
C GLU A 306 30.16 -4.84 0.82
N GLU A 307 30.17 -6.07 0.30
CA GLU A 307 30.77 -6.38 -1.00
C GLU A 307 30.00 -5.71 -2.15
N LEU A 308 28.67 -5.75 -2.10
CA LEU A 308 27.81 -5.06 -3.07
C LEU A 308 28.00 -3.54 -3.02
N ASP A 309 28.07 -2.97 -1.82
CA ASP A 309 28.29 -1.52 -1.66
C ASP A 309 29.62 -1.11 -2.28
N LYS A 310 30.72 -1.78 -1.93
CA LYS A 310 32.05 -1.52 -2.52
C LYS A 310 32.06 -1.68 -4.03
N TYR A 311 31.33 -2.66 -4.56
CA TYR A 311 31.16 -2.83 -6.00
C TYR A 311 30.47 -1.61 -6.62
N LEU A 312 29.34 -1.18 -6.07
CA LEU A 312 28.61 0.00 -6.54
C LEU A 312 29.45 1.28 -6.44
N GLU A 313 30.21 1.47 -5.34
CA GLU A 313 31.12 2.61 -5.21
C GLU A 313 32.13 2.65 -6.37
N SER A 314 32.76 1.50 -6.65
CA SER A 314 33.75 1.35 -7.72
C SER A 314 33.14 1.59 -9.11
N ARG A 315 31.91 1.13 -9.35
CA ARG A 315 31.19 1.38 -10.60
C ARG A 315 30.87 2.86 -10.79
N VAL A 316 30.39 3.54 -9.76
CA VAL A 316 30.12 4.99 -9.82
C VAL A 316 31.39 5.77 -10.15
N GLU A 317 32.52 5.42 -9.52
CA GLU A 317 33.82 6.03 -9.84
C GLU A 317 34.22 5.83 -11.31
N GLU A 318 34.06 4.63 -11.85
CA GLU A 318 34.36 4.35 -13.26
C GLU A 318 33.46 5.13 -14.22
N ILE A 319 32.16 5.21 -13.93
CA ILE A 319 31.18 5.91 -14.78
C ILE A 319 31.52 7.40 -14.85
N ILE A 320 31.86 8.01 -13.70
CA ILE A 320 32.26 9.42 -13.64
C ILE A 320 33.58 9.67 -14.38
N LYS A 321 34.56 8.76 -14.29
CA LYS A 321 35.88 8.90 -14.95
C LYS A 321 35.85 8.69 -16.47
N LYS A 322 34.95 7.85 -16.98
CA LYS A 322 34.92 7.44 -18.41
C LYS A 322 34.35 8.49 -19.38
N GLN A 323 33.62 9.50 -18.90
CA GLN A 323 33.08 10.54 -19.80
C GLN A 323 34.07 11.71 -19.96
N GLY A 324 34.59 11.86 -21.18
CA GLY A 324 35.59 12.88 -21.54
C GLY A 324 35.04 14.31 -21.68
N GLU A 325 33.71 14.49 -21.78
CA GLU A 325 33.06 15.80 -21.84
C GLU A 325 31.88 15.86 -20.85
N GLY A 326 32.12 16.45 -19.68
CA GLY A 326 31.11 16.71 -18.65
C GLY A 326 30.92 15.58 -17.64
N VAL A 327 30.74 15.94 -16.36
CA VAL A 327 30.39 14.97 -15.31
C VAL A 327 28.91 14.61 -15.45
N PRO A 328 28.54 13.32 -15.61
CA PRO A 328 27.15 12.92 -15.75
C PRO A 328 26.34 13.31 -14.51
N ASP A 329 25.07 13.65 -14.69
CA ASP A 329 24.16 13.80 -13.55
C ASP A 329 23.85 12.44 -12.88
N LEU A 330 23.28 12.47 -11.67
CA LEU A 330 22.96 11.25 -10.93
C LEU A 330 21.94 10.38 -11.66
N VAL A 331 21.02 10.98 -12.42
CA VAL A 331 20.01 10.24 -13.21
C VAL A 331 20.70 9.40 -14.28
N HIS A 332 21.69 9.96 -14.96
CA HIS A 332 22.50 9.25 -15.94
C HIS A 332 23.34 8.13 -15.31
N VAL A 333 23.94 8.38 -14.13
CA VAL A 333 24.66 7.33 -13.39
C VAL A 333 23.72 6.18 -13.02
N MET A 334 22.55 6.47 -12.46
CA MET A 334 21.54 5.46 -12.11
C MET A 334 21.06 4.66 -13.33
N ARG A 335 20.82 5.34 -14.47
CA ARG A 335 20.45 4.67 -15.73
C ARG A 335 21.55 3.75 -16.24
N THR A 336 22.81 4.17 -16.11
CA THR A 336 23.97 3.36 -16.52
C THR A 336 24.07 2.10 -15.67
N LEU A 337 24.01 2.23 -14.34
CA LEU A 337 24.00 1.08 -13.42
C LEU A 337 22.82 0.14 -13.68
N ALA A 338 21.63 0.67 -13.98
CA ALA A 338 20.47 -0.14 -14.32
C ALA A 338 20.67 -0.96 -15.61
N SER A 339 21.43 -0.43 -16.58
CA SER A 339 21.73 -1.15 -17.83
C SER A 339 22.77 -2.27 -17.68
N GLU A 340 23.51 -2.29 -16.57
CA GLU A 340 24.59 -3.26 -16.32
C GLU A 340 24.09 -4.60 -15.77
N ASN A 341 22.80 -4.74 -15.43
CA ASN A 341 22.21 -5.96 -14.82
C ASN A 341 23.02 -6.47 -13.62
N ILE A 342 23.29 -5.57 -12.67
CA ILE A 342 24.11 -5.85 -11.49
C ILE A 342 23.47 -7.00 -10.68
N PRO A 343 24.19 -8.11 -10.42
CA PRO A 343 23.65 -9.24 -9.68
C PRO A 343 23.55 -8.94 -8.18
N SER A 344 22.80 -9.77 -7.47
CA SER A 344 22.73 -9.77 -5.99
C SER A 344 22.18 -8.49 -5.36
N LEU A 345 21.41 -7.69 -6.10
CA LEU A 345 20.66 -6.57 -5.53
C LEU A 345 19.61 -7.08 -4.52
N PRO A 346 19.20 -6.24 -3.54
CA PRO A 346 18.19 -6.64 -2.56
C PRO A 346 16.87 -7.02 -3.26
N PRO A 347 16.28 -8.19 -2.95
CA PRO A 347 15.08 -8.66 -3.62
C PRO A 347 13.92 -7.68 -3.38
N GLY A 348 13.18 -7.35 -4.43
CA GLY A 348 12.04 -6.42 -4.36
C GLY A 348 12.46 -4.95 -4.31
N GLY A 349 13.51 -4.61 -3.57
CA GLY A 349 14.07 -3.25 -3.50
C GLY A 349 14.88 -2.86 -4.74
N GLU A 350 15.58 -3.82 -5.33
CA GLU A 350 16.39 -3.68 -6.54
C GLU A 350 17.40 -2.52 -6.46
N LEU A 351 17.75 -1.90 -7.60
CA LEU A 351 18.70 -0.79 -7.63
C LEU A 351 18.18 0.44 -6.86
N ALA A 352 16.86 0.61 -6.76
CA ALA A 352 16.24 1.72 -6.04
C ALA A 352 16.62 1.71 -4.56
N SER A 353 16.64 0.55 -3.90
CA SER A 353 17.04 0.44 -2.49
C SER A 353 18.53 0.72 -2.26
N LYS A 354 19.34 0.70 -3.32
CA LYS A 354 20.78 1.03 -3.27
C LYS A 354 21.09 2.47 -3.65
N ARG A 355 20.07 3.28 -3.99
CA ARG A 355 20.27 4.67 -4.43
C ARG A 355 20.97 5.52 -3.37
N ASN A 356 20.66 5.38 -2.09
CA ASN A 356 21.32 6.14 -1.02
C ASN A 356 22.85 5.93 -1.02
N VAL A 357 23.30 4.68 -1.22
CA VAL A 357 24.73 4.35 -1.33
C VAL A 357 25.34 5.00 -2.57
N ILE A 358 24.68 4.86 -3.72
CA ILE A 358 25.13 5.41 -5.00
C ILE A 358 25.21 6.95 -4.93
N GLU A 359 24.19 7.59 -4.38
CA GLU A 359 24.08 9.04 -4.25
C GLU A 359 25.12 9.61 -3.28
N ALA A 360 25.40 8.93 -2.17
CA ALA A 360 26.47 9.33 -1.25
C ALA A 360 27.85 9.34 -1.93
N VAL A 361 28.16 8.30 -2.72
CA VAL A 361 29.41 8.22 -3.50
C VAL A 361 29.45 9.29 -4.58
N TYR A 362 28.35 9.46 -5.32
CA TYR A 362 28.23 10.48 -6.35
C TYR A 362 28.48 11.88 -5.79
N ASN A 363 27.87 12.24 -4.66
CA ASN A 363 28.04 13.53 -4.01
C ASN A 363 29.47 13.74 -3.49
N ARG A 364 30.13 12.68 -3.00
CA ARG A 364 31.55 12.72 -2.61
C ARG A 364 32.47 13.02 -3.79
N LEU A 365 32.16 12.48 -4.98
CA LEU A 365 32.96 12.64 -6.20
C LEU A 365 32.61 13.90 -7.00
N ASN A 366 31.41 14.46 -6.82
CA ASN A 366 30.93 15.66 -7.49
C ASN A 366 30.25 16.66 -6.53
N PRO A 367 31.00 17.27 -5.58
CA PRO A 367 30.43 18.08 -4.51
C PRO A 367 29.93 19.47 -4.95
N TYR A 368 30.32 19.96 -6.13
CA TYR A 368 30.09 21.35 -6.58
C TYR A 368 28.83 21.53 -7.45
N LYS A 369 27.80 20.72 -7.25
CA LYS A 369 26.57 20.85 -8.04
C LYS A 369 25.85 22.17 -7.71
N ASN A 370 25.73 23.05 -8.71
CA ASN A 370 24.77 24.15 -8.68
C ASN A 370 23.36 23.58 -8.50
N ASP A 371 22.62 24.12 -7.55
CA ASP A 371 21.34 23.63 -7.02
C ASP A 371 20.15 23.70 -8.03
N ASP A 372 20.41 24.04 -9.29
CA ASP A 372 19.42 24.50 -10.27
C ASP A 372 18.95 23.45 -11.29
N THR A 373 19.37 22.17 -11.21
CA THR A 373 19.06 21.17 -12.26
C THR A 373 17.96 20.16 -11.94
N VAL A 374 17.23 20.30 -10.82
CA VAL A 374 16.07 19.41 -10.54
C VAL A 374 14.78 19.91 -11.23
N SER A 375 14.77 21.15 -11.73
CA SER A 375 13.56 21.82 -12.21
C SER A 375 13.15 21.48 -13.65
N ASN A 376 13.95 20.75 -14.42
CA ASN A 376 13.63 20.41 -15.80
C ASN A 376 14.08 19.00 -16.15
N ILE A 377 13.19 18.26 -16.83
CA ILE A 377 13.39 16.95 -17.47
C ILE A 377 12.99 15.73 -16.61
N LEU A 378 11.68 15.62 -16.33
CA LEU A 378 11.00 14.32 -16.15
C LEU A 378 9.88 14.08 -17.19
N ALA A 379 9.84 14.88 -18.26
CA ALA A 379 9.10 14.57 -19.48
C ALA A 379 10.14 14.47 -20.62
N PRO A 380 10.30 13.35 -21.37
CA PRO A 380 9.50 12.11 -21.45
C PRO A 380 10.34 10.81 -21.38
N LEU A 381 10.01 9.90 -20.46
CA LEU A 381 10.37 8.47 -20.58
C LEU A 381 9.14 7.53 -20.45
N LEU A 382 7.94 8.08 -20.55
CA LEU A 382 6.69 7.32 -20.56
C LEU A 382 5.79 7.83 -21.70
N SER A 383 6.17 7.51 -22.93
CA SER A 383 5.24 7.46 -24.07
C SER A 383 5.34 6.11 -24.78
N LEU A 384 5.34 5.03 -24.00
CA LEU A 384 4.97 3.71 -24.49
C LEU A 384 3.61 3.35 -23.88
N PRO A 385 2.56 3.17 -24.70
CA PRO A 385 1.25 2.85 -24.18
C PRO A 385 1.28 1.44 -23.58
N PHE A 386 0.95 1.34 -22.29
CA PHE A 386 0.50 0.09 -21.68
C PHE A 386 -0.74 -0.40 -22.43
N HIS A 387 -0.55 -1.29 -23.40
CA HIS A 387 -1.64 -2.07 -23.96
C HIS A 387 -1.99 -3.17 -22.97
N SER A 388 -3.09 -2.95 -22.24
CA SER A 388 -3.86 -4.02 -21.61
C SER A 388 -4.20 -5.06 -22.68
N LYS A 389 -3.74 -6.30 -22.49
CA LYS A 389 -4.21 -7.44 -23.28
C LYS A 389 -5.66 -7.76 -22.87
N CYS A 390 -6.61 -7.11 -23.54
CA CYS A 390 -7.96 -7.65 -23.70
C CYS A 390 -7.89 -8.79 -24.72
N ILE A 391 -8.18 -10.00 -24.25
CA ILE A 391 -8.46 -11.16 -25.10
C ILE A 391 -9.78 -10.85 -25.82
N SER A 392 -9.71 -10.66 -27.14
CA SER A 392 -10.87 -10.74 -28.02
C SER A 392 -10.57 -11.76 -29.12
N LEU A 393 -11.39 -12.80 -29.13
CA LEU A 393 -11.49 -13.84 -30.15
C LEU A 393 -11.95 -13.22 -31.47
N LEU A 394 -11.31 -13.57 -32.58
CA LEU A 394 -11.82 -13.46 -33.96
C LEU A 394 -11.04 -14.48 -34.84
N PRO A 395 -11.56 -14.90 -36.00
CA PRO A 395 -11.69 -16.29 -36.38
C PRO A 395 -10.62 -16.74 -37.40
N ILE A 396 -10.47 -18.06 -37.47
CA ILE A 396 -9.61 -18.80 -38.38
C ILE A 396 -10.11 -18.63 -39.82
N PHE A 397 -9.28 -18.02 -40.69
CA PHE A 397 -9.36 -18.19 -42.14
C PHE A 397 -8.27 -19.19 -42.55
N ALA A 398 -8.70 -20.39 -42.93
CA ALA A 398 -8.02 -21.27 -43.87
C ALA A 398 -8.24 -20.67 -45.28
N GLU A 399 -7.41 -20.77 -46.31
CA GLU A 399 -6.70 -21.89 -46.92
C GLU A 399 -5.86 -21.28 -48.07
N LEU A 400 -4.68 -21.82 -48.38
CA LEU A 400 -4.20 -21.89 -49.77
C LEU A 400 -3.05 -22.91 -49.88
N PHE A 401 -3.38 -24.15 -50.28
CA PHE A 401 -2.41 -25.05 -50.90
C PHE A 401 -3.08 -25.73 -52.11
N ILE A 402 -2.34 -25.73 -53.20
CA ILE A 402 -2.68 -26.23 -54.54
C ILE A 402 -2.44 -27.74 -54.60
N ALA A 403 -3.42 -28.52 -55.08
CA ALA A 403 -3.24 -29.60 -56.07
C ALA A 403 -4.60 -30.21 -56.52
N PRO A 404 -4.75 -30.64 -57.79
CA PRO A 404 -6.03 -30.97 -58.43
C PRO A 404 -6.33 -32.47 -58.43
N ILE A 405 -7.60 -32.89 -58.61
CA ILE A 405 -8.02 -34.09 -59.35
C ILE A 405 -9.56 -34.10 -59.56
N LEU A 406 -9.92 -34.15 -60.85
CA LEU A 406 -11.06 -34.75 -61.57
C LEU A 406 -12.50 -34.87 -61.00
N LEU A 407 -13.41 -34.42 -61.89
CA LEU A 407 -14.64 -35.06 -62.43
C LEU A 407 -16.03 -34.67 -61.88
N HIS A 408 -16.81 -34.20 -62.87
CA HIS A 408 -18.26 -34.29 -63.08
C HIS A 408 -19.23 -33.26 -62.44
N THR A 409 -19.67 -32.38 -63.34
CA THR A 409 -21.00 -31.73 -63.49
C THR A 409 -22.20 -32.68 -63.27
N PRO A 410 -23.48 -32.21 -63.15
CA PRO A 410 -24.01 -30.92 -63.62
C PRO A 410 -24.98 -30.15 -62.69
N LEU A 411 -25.04 -28.84 -62.97
CA LEU A 411 -26.22 -27.96 -63.12
C LEU A 411 -27.59 -28.48 -62.65
N ILE A 412 -28.30 -27.65 -61.87
CA ILE A 412 -29.61 -27.07 -62.25
C ILE A 412 -29.82 -25.77 -61.47
N ASP A 413 -30.00 -24.70 -62.23
CA ASP A 413 -30.56 -23.42 -61.84
C ASP A 413 -32.08 -23.51 -61.94
N CYS A 414 -32.80 -22.98 -60.94
CA CYS A 414 -34.15 -22.47 -61.14
C CYS A 414 -34.48 -21.43 -60.07
N SER A 415 -34.16 -20.18 -60.42
CA SER A 415 -34.96 -18.98 -60.14
C SER A 415 -36.47 -19.20 -59.92
N LYS A 416 -37.03 -18.38 -58.99
CA LYS A 416 -38.42 -17.88 -58.81
C LYS A 416 -38.78 -17.91 -57.32
N LEU A 417 -39.50 -16.98 -56.72
CA LEU A 417 -39.99 -15.62 -57.04
C LEU A 417 -40.70 -15.18 -55.74
N CYS A 418 -40.68 -13.88 -55.43
CA CYS A 418 -41.73 -13.12 -54.73
C CYS A 418 -42.21 -13.56 -53.32
N LEU A 419 -41.93 -12.72 -52.31
CA LEU A 419 -42.85 -11.75 -51.69
C LEU A 419 -43.83 -12.38 -50.69
N TYR A 420 -43.74 -11.99 -49.41
CA TYR A 420 -44.85 -11.37 -48.66
C TYR A 420 -44.32 -10.79 -47.34
N HIS A 421 -44.50 -9.48 -47.15
CA HIS A 421 -44.66 -8.82 -45.83
C HIS A 421 -45.85 -9.48 -45.09
N SER A 422 -45.95 -9.57 -43.76
CA SER A 422 -46.05 -8.49 -42.76
C SER A 422 -46.18 -9.12 -41.36
N PRO A 423 -46.10 -8.34 -40.26
CA PRO A 423 -45.90 -8.81 -38.88
C PRO A 423 -47.16 -8.73 -37.97
N SER A 424 -47.09 -9.38 -36.81
CA SER A 424 -47.82 -9.13 -35.55
C SER A 424 -47.52 -10.31 -34.60
N ALA A 425 -47.26 -10.21 -33.30
CA ALA A 425 -47.37 -9.13 -32.33
C ALA A 425 -46.36 -9.38 -31.18
#